data_AF-E8RMR5-F1
#
_entry.id   AF-E8RMR5-F1
#
_cell.length_a   1.000
_cell.length_b   1.000
_cell.length_c   1.000
_cell.angle_alpha   90.00
_cell.angle_beta   90.00
_cell.angle_gamma   90.00
#
_symmetry.space_group_name_H-M   'P 1'
#
loop_
_entity.id
_entity.type
_entity.pdbx_description
1 polymer ?
#
loop_
_entity_poly.entity_id
_entity_poly.type
_entity_poly.pdbx_seq_one_letter_code
_entity_poly.pdbx_strand_id
1 'polypeptide(L)'
;MTHKLDPVTSLVVTAFGSPGIALSLAGCILAFTVGLVIYSGFKAHKPLVSELRDRWNLLNALDGRGRTSSFYKGFPEIDRRFSSAAGAGNSGATLLLGWSNYRSVLVENGDSFVTSVRAAEAFDHLDESSKGLEWWANIMVAIGLVITFLGIVAALSEATLAMSADSSGATMQASLMGLLAIAATKFWTSIAGVASSIILRLVARLRRSSIKSQEAEFFVMLDSCVNFMPPEKVALEHLKSLQRIETTLSRDPRS
;
A
#
# COMPACT_ATOMS: atom_id res chain seq x y z
N MET A 1 -43.00 -39.21 -5.94
CA MET A 1 -41.95 -38.70 -6.84
C MET A 1 -40.82 -38.17 -5.96
N THR A 2 -39.70 -38.89 -5.89
CA THR A 2 -38.53 -38.52 -5.09
C THR A 2 -37.79 -37.37 -5.78
N HIS A 3 -37.97 -36.14 -5.31
CA HIS A 3 -37.12 -35.02 -5.70
C HIS A 3 -35.69 -35.35 -5.21
N LYS A 4 -34.84 -35.87 -6.11
CA LYS A 4 -33.40 -35.87 -5.88
C LYS A 4 -33.00 -34.40 -5.80
N LEU A 5 -32.60 -33.93 -4.63
CA LEU A 5 -31.92 -32.64 -4.54
C LEU A 5 -30.74 -32.67 -5.52
N ASP A 6 -30.59 -31.61 -6.31
CA ASP A 6 -29.38 -31.45 -7.11
C ASP A 6 -28.15 -31.57 -6.21
N PRO A 7 -27.08 -32.23 -6.67
CA PRO A 7 -25.88 -32.48 -5.85
C PRO A 7 -25.29 -31.18 -5.28
N VAL A 8 -25.43 -30.07 -6.00
CA VAL A 8 -25.01 -28.74 -5.57
C VAL A 8 -25.86 -28.23 -4.41
N THR A 9 -27.19 -28.37 -4.48
CA THR A 9 -28.11 -27.90 -3.44
C THR A 9 -27.95 -28.71 -2.16
N SER A 10 -27.76 -30.03 -2.28
CA SER A 10 -27.47 -30.91 -1.13
C SER A 10 -26.15 -30.53 -0.44
N LEU A 11 -25.10 -30.26 -1.21
CA LEU A 11 -23.80 -29.82 -0.68
C LEU A 11 -23.92 -28.46 0.03
N VAL A 12 -24.65 -27.51 -0.57
CA VAL A 12 -24.90 -26.19 0.04
C VAL A 12 -25.71 -26.32 1.33
N VAL A 13 -26.79 -27.10 1.34
CA VAL A 13 -27.61 -27.29 2.55
C VAL A 13 -26.81 -27.99 3.66
N THR A 14 -26.00 -28.99 3.33
CA THR A 14 -25.17 -29.70 4.33
C THR A 14 -24.06 -28.80 4.89
N ALA A 15 -23.42 -27.99 4.04
CA ALA A 15 -22.36 -27.08 4.46
C ALA A 15 -22.89 -25.82 5.17
N PHE A 16 -24.11 -25.37 4.88
CA PHE A 16 -24.65 -24.11 5.40
C PHE A 16 -25.79 -24.25 6.40
N GLY A 17 -26.40 -25.43 6.57
CA GLY A 17 -27.51 -25.66 7.50
C GLY A 17 -27.12 -25.64 8.99
N SER A 18 -25.84 -25.89 9.33
CA SER A 18 -25.39 -25.83 10.72
C SER A 18 -25.10 -24.38 11.18
N PRO A 19 -25.71 -23.92 12.30
CA PRO A 19 -25.43 -22.60 12.88
C PRO A 19 -23.95 -22.42 13.26
N GLY A 20 -23.31 -23.48 13.75
CA GLY A 20 -21.92 -23.43 14.22
C GLY A 20 -20.90 -23.13 13.12
N ILE A 21 -21.19 -23.53 11.88
CA ILE A 21 -20.27 -23.33 10.74
C ILE A 21 -20.12 -21.83 10.42
N ALA A 22 -21.18 -21.04 10.57
CA ALA A 22 -21.14 -19.61 10.27
C ALA A 22 -20.20 -18.85 11.23
N LEU A 23 -20.28 -19.14 12.53
CA LEU A 23 -19.41 -18.55 13.54
C LEU A 23 -17.94 -18.95 13.34
N SER A 24 -17.69 -20.25 13.08
CA SER A 24 -16.33 -20.73 12.77
C SER A 24 -15.76 -20.03 11.53
N LEU A 25 -16.58 -19.85 10.49
CA LEU A 25 -16.16 -19.20 9.26
C LEU A 25 -15.89 -17.70 9.45
N ALA A 26 -16.73 -17.00 10.22
CA ALA A 26 -16.47 -15.62 10.63
C ALA A 26 -15.15 -15.49 11.39
N GLY A 27 -14.87 -16.42 12.31
CA GLY A 27 -13.59 -16.51 13.01
C GLY A 27 -12.41 -16.75 12.05
N CYS A 28 -12.55 -17.65 11.08
CA CYS A 28 -11.54 -17.90 10.05
C CYS A 28 -11.26 -16.67 9.18
N ILE A 29 -12.29 -15.90 8.80
CA ILE A 29 -12.12 -14.65 8.04
C ILE A 29 -11.27 -13.65 8.83
N LEU A 30 -11.58 -13.46 10.11
CA LEU A 30 -10.84 -12.56 10.99
C LEU A 30 -9.40 -13.05 11.20
N ALA A 31 -9.20 -14.34 11.47
CA ALA A 31 -7.87 -14.93 11.64
C ALA A 31 -7.02 -14.79 10.35
N PHE A 32 -7.62 -15.05 9.19
CA PHE A 32 -6.99 -14.84 7.89
C PHE A 32 -6.60 -13.37 7.68
N THR A 33 -7.47 -12.45 8.07
CA THR A 33 -7.20 -11.01 7.99
C THR A 33 -6.01 -10.61 8.85
N VAL A 34 -5.95 -11.09 10.10
CA VAL A 34 -4.80 -10.86 11.00
C VAL A 34 -3.53 -11.46 10.41
N GLY A 35 -3.59 -12.69 9.88
CA GLY A 35 -2.47 -13.32 9.19
C GLY A 35 -1.97 -12.51 8.00
N LEU A 36 -2.88 -11.94 7.21
CA LEU A 36 -2.55 -11.10 6.06
C LEU A 36 -1.91 -9.78 6.48
N VAL A 37 -2.42 -9.14 7.54
CA VAL A 37 -1.81 -7.94 8.13
C VAL A 37 -0.39 -8.22 8.60
N ILE A 38 -0.17 -9.33 9.29
CA ILE A 38 1.16 -9.75 9.78
C ILE A 38 2.07 -10.03 8.59
N TYR A 39 1.65 -10.89 7.65
CA TYR A 39 2.43 -11.27 6.48
C TYR A 39 2.82 -10.05 5.62
N SER A 40 1.87 -9.17 5.31
CA SER A 40 2.12 -7.91 4.61
C SER A 40 3.09 -7.02 5.38
N GLY A 41 2.97 -6.98 6.71
CA GLY A 41 3.86 -6.20 7.57
C GLY A 41 5.30 -6.69 7.51
N PHE A 42 5.50 -8.00 7.59
CA PHE A 42 6.83 -8.60 7.53
C PHE A 42 7.44 -8.57 6.13
N LYS A 43 6.67 -8.83 5.08
CA LYS A 43 7.20 -8.97 3.72
C LYS A 43 7.38 -7.65 2.97
N ALA A 44 6.49 -6.68 3.18
CA ALA A 44 6.50 -5.43 2.41
C ALA A 44 6.92 -4.22 3.25
N HIS A 45 6.39 -4.08 4.46
CA HIS A 45 6.58 -2.86 5.25
C HIS A 45 7.93 -2.81 6.00
N LYS A 46 8.30 -3.90 6.68
CA LYS A 46 9.57 -3.97 7.43
C LYS A 46 10.82 -3.74 6.58
N PRO A 47 11.02 -4.40 5.42
CA PRO A 47 12.24 -4.22 4.63
C PRO A 47 12.36 -2.81 4.05
N LEU A 48 11.23 -2.19 3.68
CA LEU A 48 11.20 -0.81 3.22
C LEU A 48 11.67 0.19 4.28
N VAL A 49 11.11 0.07 5.47
CA VAL A 49 11.41 0.97 6.59
C VAL A 49 12.87 0.77 7.04
N SER A 50 13.38 -0.46 7.05
CA SER A 50 14.79 -0.69 7.38
C SER A 50 15.72 -0.09 6.32
N GLU A 51 15.44 -0.28 5.03
CA GLU A 51 16.25 0.29 3.95
C GLU A 51 16.28 1.81 3.98
N LEU A 52 15.12 2.45 4.15
CA LEU A 52 15.04 3.90 4.21
C LEU A 52 15.78 4.44 5.45
N ARG A 53 15.67 3.75 6.58
CA ARG A 53 16.40 4.09 7.81
C ARG A 53 17.90 3.90 7.70
N ASP A 54 18.36 2.85 7.03
CA ASP A 54 19.79 2.61 6.83
C ASP A 54 20.40 3.71 5.94
N ARG A 55 19.71 4.07 4.85
CA ARG A 55 20.10 5.17 3.97
C ARG A 55 20.06 6.52 4.69
N TRP A 56 19.05 6.74 5.53
CA TRP A 56 18.98 7.90 6.41
C TRP A 56 20.17 7.98 7.35
N ASN A 57 20.52 6.88 8.03
CA ASN A 57 21.63 6.83 8.98
C ASN A 57 22.96 7.16 8.32
N LEU A 58 23.18 6.74 7.06
CA LEU A 58 24.37 7.11 6.29
C LEU A 58 24.44 8.61 6.02
N LEU A 59 23.32 9.24 5.65
CA LEU A 59 23.28 10.69 5.45
C LEU A 59 23.42 11.45 6.76
N ASN A 60 22.78 10.96 7.84
CA ASN A 60 22.82 11.59 9.16
C ASN A 60 24.19 11.47 9.85
N ALA A 61 25.00 10.48 9.47
CA ALA A 61 26.39 10.36 9.93
C ALA A 61 27.32 11.41 9.32
N LEU A 62 26.89 12.14 8.28
CA LEU A 62 27.68 13.22 7.69
C LEU A 62 27.72 14.44 8.62
N ASP A 63 28.92 14.96 8.85
CA ASP A 63 29.13 16.12 9.73
C ASP A 63 28.27 17.32 9.30
N GLY A 64 27.57 17.92 10.26
CA GLY A 64 26.71 19.08 10.03
C GLY A 64 27.48 20.34 9.60
N ARG A 65 28.76 20.47 10.00
CA ARG A 65 29.65 21.52 9.49
C ARG A 65 30.35 21.04 8.23
N GLY A 66 29.85 21.46 7.07
CA GLY A 66 30.39 21.06 5.76
C GLY A 66 29.72 19.83 5.14
N ARG A 67 28.45 19.57 5.49
CA ARG A 67 27.66 18.42 5.01
C ARG A 67 27.72 18.22 3.49
N THR A 68 27.65 19.29 2.71
CA THR A 68 27.75 19.24 1.24
C THR A 68 29.10 18.71 0.75
N SER A 69 30.21 19.14 1.37
CA SER A 69 31.56 18.65 1.05
C SER A 69 31.78 17.21 1.52
N SER A 70 31.26 16.86 2.70
CA SER A 70 31.29 15.50 3.23
C SER A 70 30.48 14.53 2.35
N PHE A 71 29.33 14.97 1.86
CA PHE A 71 28.51 14.23 0.89
C PHE A 71 29.25 14.03 -0.44
N TYR A 72 29.89 15.08 -0.98
CA TYR A 72 30.69 15.00 -2.20
C TYR A 72 31.84 13.99 -2.07
N LYS A 73 32.61 14.05 -0.98
CA LYS A 73 33.72 13.12 -0.71
C LYS A 73 33.26 11.68 -0.48
N GLY A 74 32.12 11.50 0.19
CA GLY A 74 31.52 10.19 0.48
C GLY A 74 30.62 9.65 -0.63
N PHE A 75 30.45 10.39 -1.73
CA PHE A 75 29.47 10.06 -2.77
C PHE A 75 29.61 8.65 -3.36
N PRO A 76 30.82 8.12 -3.63
CA PRO A 76 30.95 6.76 -4.19
C PRO A 76 30.36 5.68 -3.30
N GLU A 77 30.49 5.81 -1.98
CA GLU A 77 29.94 4.84 -1.02
C GLU A 77 28.43 4.98 -0.87
N ILE A 78 27.94 6.22 -0.84
CA ILE A 78 26.50 6.54 -0.81
C ILE A 78 25.83 5.99 -2.07
N ASP A 79 26.40 6.29 -3.25
CA ASP A 79 25.89 5.85 -4.54
C ASP A 79 25.87 4.31 -4.64
N ARG A 80 26.93 3.63 -4.20
CA ARG A 80 26.99 2.17 -4.16
C ARG A 80 25.87 1.58 -3.28
N ARG A 81 25.64 2.14 -2.10
CA ARG A 81 24.57 1.67 -1.20
C ARG A 81 23.19 1.94 -1.79
N PHE A 82 22.98 3.14 -2.33
CA PHE A 82 21.68 3.56 -2.84
C PHE A 82 21.32 2.85 -4.14
N SER A 83 22.32 2.49 -4.94
CA SER A 83 22.24 1.68 -6.17
C SER A 83 22.21 0.17 -5.92
N SER A 84 22.35 -0.29 -4.67
CA SER A 84 22.23 -1.71 -4.33
C SER A 84 20.81 -2.08 -3.91
N ALA A 85 20.25 -3.10 -4.56
CA ALA A 85 18.92 -3.66 -4.30
C ALA A 85 18.89 -4.62 -3.11
N ALA A 86 19.76 -4.43 -2.10
CA ALA A 86 20.01 -5.46 -1.10
C ALA A 86 18.77 -5.75 -0.24
N GLY A 87 17.98 -6.77 -0.62
CA GLY A 87 16.95 -7.39 0.24
C GLY A 87 15.51 -6.84 0.15
N ALA A 88 15.21 -5.85 -0.71
CA ALA A 88 13.96 -5.08 -0.59
C ALA A 88 12.82 -5.42 -1.57
N GLY A 89 12.93 -6.51 -2.34
CA GLY A 89 11.88 -6.93 -3.28
C GLY A 89 11.47 -5.81 -4.25
N ASN A 90 10.19 -5.75 -4.62
CA ASN A 90 9.67 -4.73 -5.55
C ASN A 90 9.86 -3.29 -5.06
N SER A 91 9.89 -3.07 -3.75
CA SER A 91 9.95 -1.72 -3.20
C SER A 91 11.38 -1.16 -3.16
N GLY A 92 12.39 -2.03 -3.07
CA GLY A 92 13.78 -1.65 -3.33
C GLY A 92 14.00 -1.18 -4.76
N ALA A 93 13.32 -1.80 -5.72
CA ALA A 93 13.39 -1.39 -7.13
C ALA A 93 12.90 0.05 -7.33
N THR A 94 11.85 0.48 -6.62
CA THR A 94 11.34 1.84 -6.72
C THR A 94 12.31 2.88 -6.12
N LEU A 95 12.94 2.57 -4.98
CA LEU A 95 13.98 3.44 -4.40
C LEU A 95 15.22 3.52 -5.31
N LEU A 96 15.56 2.44 -6.01
CA LEU A 96 16.65 2.42 -6.99
C LEU A 96 16.36 3.29 -8.21
N LEU A 97 15.14 3.18 -8.75
CA LEU A 97 14.71 4.02 -9.88
C LEU A 97 14.67 5.50 -9.48
N GLY A 98 14.13 5.81 -8.30
CA GLY A 98 14.15 7.16 -7.75
C GLY A 98 15.57 7.70 -7.57
N TRP A 99 16.50 6.89 -7.05
CA TRP A 99 17.90 7.28 -6.94
C TRP A 99 18.58 7.50 -8.29
N SER A 100 18.34 6.61 -9.26
CA SER A 100 18.85 6.74 -10.63
C SER A 100 18.40 8.06 -11.28
N ASN A 101 17.13 8.41 -11.11
CA ASN A 101 16.57 9.66 -11.62
C ASN A 101 17.12 10.87 -10.87
N TYR A 102 17.24 10.80 -9.55
CA TYR A 102 17.81 11.90 -8.77
C TYR A 102 19.29 12.12 -9.11
N ARG A 103 20.05 11.04 -9.30
CA ARG A 103 21.46 11.10 -9.69
C ARG A 103 21.65 11.76 -11.06
N SER A 104 20.76 11.53 -12.02
CA SER A 104 20.91 12.10 -13.37
C SER A 104 20.74 13.61 -13.41
N VAL A 105 20.13 14.21 -12.38
CA VAL A 105 19.93 15.66 -12.25
C VAL A 105 20.92 16.32 -11.28
N LEU A 106 21.88 15.57 -10.73
CA LEU A 106 22.98 16.12 -9.93
C LEU A 106 24.07 16.67 -10.85
N VAL A 107 24.44 17.93 -10.64
CA VAL A 107 25.52 18.59 -11.36
C VAL A 107 26.67 18.90 -10.40
N GLU A 108 27.89 18.54 -10.78
CA GLU A 108 29.09 18.85 -10.01
C GLU A 108 29.40 20.36 -10.08
N ASN A 109 29.65 20.96 -8.92
CA ASN A 109 30.06 22.35 -8.77
C ASN A 109 31.17 22.46 -7.72
N GLY A 110 32.41 22.33 -8.18
CA GLY A 110 33.60 22.31 -7.31
C GLY A 110 33.56 21.11 -6.36
N ASP A 111 33.53 21.39 -5.05
CA ASP A 111 33.49 20.38 -3.99
C ASP A 111 32.06 20.07 -3.50
N SER A 112 31.04 20.32 -4.33
CA SER A 112 29.64 20.10 -3.97
C SER A 112 28.78 19.71 -5.17
N PHE A 113 27.63 19.10 -4.92
CA PHE A 113 26.61 18.88 -5.95
C PHE A 113 25.54 19.97 -5.89
N VAL A 114 25.03 20.35 -7.06
CA VAL A 114 23.90 21.27 -7.25
C VAL A 114 22.77 20.53 -7.94
N THR A 115 21.53 20.83 -7.57
CA THR A 115 20.35 20.32 -8.28
C THR A 115 19.26 21.38 -8.39
N SER A 116 18.47 21.29 -9.46
CA SER A 116 17.28 22.12 -9.69
C SER A 116 15.97 21.39 -9.37
N VAL A 117 16.03 20.09 -9.08
CA VAL A 117 14.88 19.24 -8.78
C VAL A 117 14.99 18.79 -7.32
N ARG A 118 13.88 18.82 -6.60
CA ARG A 118 13.87 18.36 -5.20
C ARG A 118 13.92 16.84 -5.13
N ALA A 119 14.55 16.29 -4.10
CA ALA A 119 14.55 14.85 -3.86
C ALA A 119 13.12 14.27 -3.87
N ALA A 120 12.15 14.94 -3.27
CA ALA A 120 10.76 14.46 -3.26
C ALA A 120 10.16 14.28 -4.67
N GLU A 121 10.52 15.14 -5.63
CA GLU A 121 10.01 15.08 -7.01
C GLU A 121 10.68 13.96 -7.82
N ALA A 122 11.97 13.71 -7.58
CA ALA A 122 12.68 12.62 -8.26
C ALA A 122 12.22 11.22 -7.82
N PHE A 123 11.60 11.10 -6.64
CA PHE A 123 11.17 9.85 -6.02
C PHE A 123 9.64 9.61 -6.03
N ASP A 124 8.87 10.37 -6.83
CA ASP A 124 7.39 10.41 -6.80
C ASP A 124 6.67 9.04 -6.96
N HIS A 125 7.34 8.02 -7.53
CA HIS A 125 6.73 6.71 -7.81
C HIS A 125 6.72 5.72 -6.64
N LEU A 126 7.17 6.11 -5.43
CA LEU A 126 7.26 5.19 -4.27
C LEU A 126 5.91 4.67 -3.75
N ASP A 127 4.80 5.33 -4.08
CA ASP A 127 3.49 5.08 -3.46
C ASP A 127 2.72 3.88 -4.06
N GLU A 128 3.29 3.10 -4.97
CA GLU A 128 2.56 2.03 -5.69
C GLU A 128 2.35 0.74 -4.87
N SER A 129 3.07 0.55 -3.76
CA SER A 129 3.07 -0.72 -3.01
C SER A 129 1.81 -1.01 -2.16
N SER A 130 0.89 -0.05 -1.94
CA SER A 130 -0.32 -0.28 -1.12
C SER A 130 -1.47 -1.02 -1.82
N LYS A 131 -1.42 -1.14 -3.15
CA LYS A 131 -2.55 -1.67 -3.95
C LYS A 131 -3.00 -3.07 -3.50
N GLY A 132 -2.09 -3.87 -2.94
CA GLY A 132 -2.39 -5.22 -2.47
C GLY A 132 -3.36 -5.28 -1.28
N LEU A 133 -3.21 -4.40 -0.28
CA LEU A 133 -4.05 -4.45 0.93
C LEU A 133 -5.47 -3.94 0.64
N GLU A 134 -5.59 -2.93 -0.23
CA GLU A 134 -6.87 -2.42 -0.70
C GLU A 134 -7.61 -3.44 -1.57
N TRP A 135 -6.90 -4.17 -2.43
CA TRP A 135 -7.47 -5.27 -3.19
C TRP A 135 -8.02 -6.37 -2.28
N TRP A 136 -7.25 -6.83 -1.29
CA TRP A 136 -7.71 -7.81 -0.31
C TRP A 136 -8.90 -7.32 0.52
N ALA A 137 -8.92 -6.04 0.88
CA ALA A 137 -10.05 -5.45 1.59
C ALA A 137 -11.35 -5.53 0.77
N ASN A 138 -11.29 -5.36 -0.55
CA ASN A 138 -12.45 -5.54 -1.43
C ASN A 138 -12.90 -7.00 -1.49
N ILE A 139 -11.95 -7.93 -1.62
CA ILE A 139 -12.22 -9.38 -1.69
C ILE A 139 -12.89 -9.88 -0.40
N MET A 140 -12.46 -9.41 0.79
CA MET A 140 -13.08 -9.83 2.06
C MET A 140 -14.56 -9.46 2.16
N VAL A 141 -14.96 -8.27 1.67
CA VAL A 141 -16.37 -7.87 1.63
C VAL A 141 -17.16 -8.78 0.68
N ALA A 142 -16.62 -9.04 -0.51
CA ALA A 142 -17.26 -9.90 -1.49
C ALA A 142 -17.47 -11.32 -0.95
N ILE A 143 -16.47 -11.89 -0.27
CA ILE A 143 -16.59 -13.20 0.38
C ILE A 143 -17.70 -13.21 1.43
N GLY A 144 -17.74 -12.22 2.33
CA GLY A 144 -18.80 -12.13 3.35
C GLY A 144 -20.21 -12.05 2.75
N LEU A 145 -20.37 -11.29 1.66
CA LEU A 145 -21.63 -11.20 0.92
C LEU A 145 -22.03 -12.54 0.28
N VAL A 146 -21.13 -13.18 -0.45
CA VAL A 146 -21.40 -14.46 -1.12
C VAL A 146 -21.84 -15.52 -0.13
N ILE A 147 -21.18 -15.60 1.02
CA ILE A 147 -21.50 -16.57 2.08
C ILE A 147 -22.88 -16.31 2.68
N THR A 148 -23.26 -15.04 2.85
CA THR A 148 -24.59 -14.67 3.34
C THR A 148 -25.66 -15.05 2.33
N PHE A 149 -25.45 -14.77 1.04
CA PHE A 149 -26.37 -15.18 -0.02
C PHE A 149 -26.54 -16.70 -0.09
N LEU A 150 -25.44 -17.46 -0.04
CA LEU A 150 -25.49 -18.92 -0.01
C LEU A 150 -26.25 -19.44 1.22
N GLY A 151 -26.07 -18.80 2.38
CA GLY A 151 -26.80 -19.14 3.60
C GLY A 151 -28.31 -18.93 3.48
N ILE A 152 -28.74 -17.81 2.87
CA ILE A 152 -30.16 -17.53 2.62
C ILE A 152 -30.75 -18.54 1.63
N VAL A 153 -30.05 -18.86 0.54
CA VAL A 153 -30.48 -19.85 -0.45
C VAL A 153 -30.63 -21.23 0.18
N ALA A 154 -29.67 -21.66 1.02
CA ALA A 154 -29.72 -22.92 1.73
C ALA A 154 -30.94 -23.00 2.66
N ALA A 155 -31.14 -21.97 3.48
CA ALA A 155 -32.26 -21.88 4.40
C ALA A 155 -33.59 -21.95 3.62
N LEU A 156 -33.76 -21.15 2.57
CA LEU A 156 -35.01 -21.12 1.79
C LEU A 156 -35.31 -22.48 1.13
N SER A 157 -34.27 -23.19 0.66
CA SER A 157 -34.42 -24.54 0.12
C SER A 157 -34.92 -25.51 1.20
N GLU A 158 -34.37 -25.45 2.41
CA GLU A 158 -34.78 -26.30 3.54
C GLU A 158 -36.21 -25.98 4.01
N ALA A 159 -36.58 -24.70 4.05
CA ALA A 159 -37.95 -24.25 4.32
C ALA A 159 -38.96 -24.89 3.37
N THR A 160 -38.66 -24.81 2.07
CA THR A 160 -39.55 -25.25 1.01
C THR A 160 -39.75 -26.77 1.09
N LEU A 161 -38.68 -27.52 1.38
CA LEU A 161 -38.74 -28.96 1.59
C LEU A 161 -39.59 -29.31 2.82
N ALA A 162 -39.37 -28.65 3.96
CA ALA A 162 -40.13 -28.90 5.18
C ALA A 162 -41.63 -28.62 5.00
N MET A 163 -41.98 -27.52 4.31
CA MET A 163 -43.37 -27.16 4.01
C MET A 163 -44.05 -28.11 3.01
N SER A 164 -43.28 -28.69 2.09
CA SER A 164 -43.81 -29.69 1.14
C SER A 164 -44.02 -31.07 1.76
N ALA A 165 -43.37 -31.37 2.88
CA ALA A 165 -43.41 -32.67 3.54
C ALA A 165 -44.53 -32.78 4.60
N ASP A 166 -44.92 -31.69 5.26
CA ASP A 166 -45.97 -31.67 6.28
C ASP A 166 -46.72 -30.33 6.29
N SER A 167 -48.06 -30.37 6.24
CA SER A 167 -48.94 -29.20 6.10
C SER A 167 -49.50 -28.66 7.43
N SER A 168 -48.98 -29.15 8.57
CA SER A 168 -49.42 -28.68 9.88
C SER A 168 -48.85 -27.28 10.20
N GLY A 169 -49.70 -26.39 10.74
CA GLY A 169 -49.30 -25.01 11.05
C GLY A 169 -48.16 -24.90 12.07
N ALA A 170 -48.03 -25.88 12.96
CA ALA A 170 -46.93 -25.94 13.94
C ALA A 170 -45.58 -26.26 13.29
N THR A 171 -45.53 -27.21 12.35
CA THR A 171 -44.30 -27.53 11.59
C THR A 171 -43.87 -26.37 10.71
N MET A 172 -44.84 -25.63 10.14
CA MET A 172 -44.57 -24.41 9.37
C MET A 172 -43.94 -23.31 10.23
N GLN A 173 -44.49 -23.05 11.42
CA GLN A 173 -43.92 -22.06 12.35
C GLN A 173 -42.51 -22.43 12.81
N ALA A 174 -42.29 -23.69 13.18
CA ALA A 174 -40.97 -24.18 13.60
C ALA A 174 -39.92 -24.05 12.49
N SER A 175 -40.32 -24.37 11.25
CA SER A 175 -39.46 -24.21 10.07
C SER A 175 -39.08 -22.74 9.87
N LEU A 176 -40.05 -21.82 9.87
CA LEU A 176 -39.80 -20.38 9.73
C LEU A 176 -38.88 -19.83 10.83
N MET A 177 -39.06 -20.24 12.09
CA MET A 177 -38.15 -19.82 13.17
C MET A 177 -36.73 -20.36 12.96
N GLY A 178 -36.58 -21.60 12.48
CA GLY A 178 -35.30 -22.17 12.10
C GLY A 178 -34.60 -21.37 10.99
N LEU A 179 -35.35 -20.91 9.99
CA LEU A 179 -34.81 -20.07 8.92
C LEU A 179 -34.28 -18.74 9.43
N LEU A 180 -35.05 -18.05 10.29
CA LEU A 180 -34.63 -16.79 10.87
C LEU A 180 -33.36 -16.98 11.71
N ALA A 181 -33.26 -18.06 12.48
CA ALA A 181 -32.08 -18.36 13.28
C ALA A 181 -30.83 -18.64 12.41
N ILE A 182 -30.98 -19.46 11.35
CA ILE A 182 -29.89 -19.77 10.42
C ILE A 182 -29.47 -18.49 9.69
N ALA A 183 -30.42 -17.74 9.12
CA ALA A 183 -30.14 -16.49 8.42
C ALA A 183 -29.46 -15.45 9.32
N ALA A 184 -29.96 -15.24 10.55
CA ALA A 184 -29.35 -14.36 11.55
C ALA A 184 -27.89 -14.73 11.84
N THR A 185 -27.60 -16.02 11.95
CA THR A 185 -26.24 -16.50 12.19
C THR A 185 -25.33 -16.29 10.97
N LYS A 186 -25.88 -16.36 9.74
CA LYS A 186 -25.11 -16.10 8.51
C LYS A 186 -24.76 -14.63 8.33
N PHE A 187 -25.59 -13.68 8.82
CA PHE A 187 -25.26 -12.26 8.79
C PHE A 187 -23.97 -11.93 9.55
N TRP A 188 -23.62 -12.68 10.61
CA TRP A 188 -22.34 -12.51 11.31
C TRP A 188 -21.11 -12.72 10.40
N THR A 189 -21.21 -13.58 9.38
CA THR A 189 -20.13 -13.77 8.39
C THR A 189 -19.93 -12.54 7.50
N SER A 190 -21.01 -11.84 7.14
CA SER A 190 -20.94 -10.56 6.42
C SER A 190 -20.31 -9.47 7.28
N ILE A 191 -20.76 -9.35 8.53
CA ILE A 191 -20.21 -8.39 9.49
C ILE A 191 -18.70 -8.61 9.66
N ALA A 192 -18.25 -9.87 9.78
CA ALA A 192 -16.84 -10.20 9.83
C ALA A 192 -16.08 -9.78 8.55
N GLY A 193 -16.63 -10.04 7.36
CA GLY A 193 -16.03 -9.61 6.10
C GLY A 193 -15.88 -8.09 5.96
N VAL A 194 -16.90 -7.33 6.38
CA VAL A 194 -16.85 -5.86 6.40
C VAL A 194 -15.87 -5.36 7.45
N ALA A 195 -15.90 -5.89 8.68
CA ALA A 195 -14.97 -5.54 9.73
C ALA A 195 -13.51 -5.79 9.30
N SER A 196 -13.25 -6.93 8.68
CA SER A 196 -11.96 -7.25 8.07
C SER A 196 -11.54 -6.23 7.01
N SER A 197 -12.45 -5.81 6.14
CA SER A 197 -12.17 -4.78 5.13
C SER A 197 -11.78 -3.44 5.75
N ILE A 198 -12.50 -3.04 6.81
CA ILE A 198 -12.22 -1.79 7.55
C ILE A 198 -10.83 -1.88 8.19
N ILE A 199 -10.52 -2.99 8.87
CA ILE A 199 -9.23 -3.21 9.51
C ILE A 199 -8.10 -3.14 8.48
N LEU A 200 -8.23 -3.83 7.33
CA LEU A 200 -7.22 -3.83 6.28
C LEU A 200 -6.98 -2.42 5.72
N ARG A 201 -8.05 -1.65 5.44
CA ARG A 201 -7.93 -0.27 4.94
C ARG A 201 -7.29 0.64 5.98
N LEU A 202 -7.66 0.52 7.25
CA LEU A 202 -7.09 1.31 8.33
C LEU A 202 -5.60 1.04 8.48
N VAL A 203 -5.20 -0.23 8.51
CA VAL A 203 -3.79 -0.63 8.57
C VAL A 203 -3.02 -0.13 7.34
N ALA A 204 -3.58 -0.24 6.14
CA ALA A 204 -2.98 0.29 4.92
C ALA A 204 -2.70 1.80 5.04
N ARG A 205 -3.71 2.55 5.51
CA ARG A 205 -3.63 4.00 5.69
C ARG A 205 -2.60 4.40 6.74
N LEU A 206 -2.57 3.72 7.89
CA LEU A 206 -1.60 4.00 8.96
C LEU A 206 -0.17 3.72 8.48
N ARG A 207 0.07 2.58 7.81
CA ARG A 207 1.38 2.24 7.26
C ARG A 207 1.83 3.24 6.19
N ARG A 208 0.92 3.66 5.31
CA ARG A 208 1.18 4.69 4.31
C ARG A 208 1.59 6.01 4.95
N SER A 209 0.84 6.46 5.96
CA SER A 209 1.16 7.70 6.68
C SER A 209 2.53 7.63 7.34
N SER A 210 2.90 6.48 7.93
CA SER A 210 4.21 6.30 8.54
C SER A 210 5.35 6.30 7.53
N ILE A 211 5.16 5.69 6.35
CA ILE A 211 6.17 5.70 5.28
C ILE A 211 6.37 7.12 4.76
N LYS A 212 5.27 7.84 4.47
CA LYS A 212 5.33 9.22 3.96
C LYS A 212 6.06 10.17 4.91
N SER A 213 5.89 10.00 6.22
CA SER A 213 6.63 10.81 7.20
C SER A 213 8.14 10.54 7.13
N GLN A 214 8.56 9.28 7.01
CA GLN A 214 9.98 8.91 6.93
C GLN A 214 10.59 9.31 5.59
N GLU A 215 9.84 9.18 4.49
CA GLU A 215 10.25 9.66 3.17
C GLU A 215 10.43 11.17 3.16
N ALA A 216 9.50 11.92 3.74
CA ALA A 216 9.59 13.37 3.84
C ALA A 216 10.83 13.81 4.63
N GLU A 217 11.09 13.18 5.77
CA GLU A 217 12.34 13.40 6.51
C GLU A 217 13.54 13.11 5.61
N PHE A 218 13.59 11.90 5.02
CA PHE A 218 14.65 11.47 4.10
C PHE A 218 14.96 12.46 2.98
N PHE A 219 13.93 12.96 2.30
CA PHE A 219 14.09 13.94 1.22
C PHE A 219 14.61 15.28 1.72
N VAL A 220 14.16 15.75 2.89
CA VAL A 220 14.67 16.99 3.48
C VAL A 220 16.17 16.87 3.80
N MET A 221 16.60 15.71 4.32
CA MET A 221 18.03 15.51 4.58
C MET A 221 18.85 15.39 3.30
N LEU A 222 18.34 14.67 2.30
CA LEU A 222 19.02 14.52 1.01
C LEU A 222 19.16 15.87 0.29
N ASP A 223 18.11 16.70 0.32
CA ASP A 223 18.16 18.08 -0.17
C ASP A 223 19.19 18.91 0.62
N SER A 224 19.35 18.68 1.94
CA SER A 224 20.35 19.38 2.75
C SER A 224 21.81 19.00 2.44
N CYS A 225 22.03 17.88 1.75
CA CYS A 225 23.34 17.40 1.34
C CYS A 225 23.80 18.00 0.01
N VAL A 226 22.90 18.65 -0.73
CA VAL A 226 23.18 19.27 -2.04
C VAL A 226 22.78 20.74 -2.03
N ASN A 227 23.35 21.52 -2.93
CA ASN A 227 22.98 22.92 -3.08
C ASN A 227 21.77 23.01 -4.02
N PHE A 228 20.59 23.34 -3.47
CA PHE A 228 19.40 23.54 -4.30
C PHE A 228 19.45 24.89 -5.03
N MET A 229 19.38 24.85 -6.36
CA MET A 229 19.33 26.02 -7.21
C MET A 229 18.06 25.96 -8.08
N PRO A 230 17.01 26.73 -7.72
CA PRO A 230 15.75 26.74 -8.46
C PRO A 230 15.98 27.02 -9.96
N PRO A 231 15.23 26.36 -10.86
CA PRO A 231 15.39 26.55 -12.30
C PRO A 231 15.17 28.00 -12.74
N GLU A 232 14.33 28.75 -12.02
CA GLU A 232 14.11 30.19 -12.23
C GLU A 232 15.37 31.02 -11.96
N LYS A 233 16.16 30.66 -10.94
CA LYS A 233 17.45 31.29 -10.67
C LYS A 233 18.46 30.95 -11.74
N VAL A 234 18.48 29.69 -12.21
CA VAL A 234 19.33 29.27 -13.34
C VAL A 234 18.99 30.07 -14.60
N ALA A 235 17.70 30.21 -14.95
CA ALA A 235 17.25 31.01 -16.08
C ALA A 235 17.62 32.51 -15.93
N LEU A 236 17.48 33.07 -14.73
CA LEU A 236 17.91 34.44 -14.42
C LEU A 236 19.44 34.61 -14.50
N GLU A 237 20.21 33.60 -14.08
CA GLU A 237 21.67 33.58 -14.20
C GLU A 237 22.09 33.58 -15.68
N HIS A 238 21.42 32.77 -16.52
CA HIS A 238 21.63 32.75 -17.96
C HIS A 238 21.25 34.08 -18.63
N LEU A 239 20.13 34.70 -18.23
CA LEU A 239 19.77 36.03 -18.73
C LEU A 239 20.80 37.09 -18.32
N LYS A 240 21.30 37.03 -17.09
CA LYS A 240 22.36 37.94 -16.63
C LYS A 240 23.70 37.70 -17.35
N SER A 241 24.05 36.45 -17.64
CA SER A 241 25.28 36.14 -18.37
C SER A 241 25.19 36.56 -19.84
N LEU A 242 24.03 36.37 -20.48
CA LEU A 242 23.73 36.89 -21.82
C LEU A 242 23.76 38.42 -21.87
N GLN A 243 23.10 39.08 -20.91
CA GLN A 243 23.12 40.54 -20.81
C GLN A 243 24.54 41.06 -20.55
N ARG A 244 25.35 40.34 -19.74
CA ARG A 244 26.76 40.68 -19.54
C ARG A 244 27.54 40.59 -20.85
N ILE A 245 27.41 39.49 -21.59
CA ILE A 245 28.04 39.30 -22.92
C ILE A 245 27.64 40.44 -23.87
N GLU A 246 26.34 40.75 -23.94
CA GLU A 246 25.79 41.84 -24.76
C GLU A 246 26.38 43.20 -24.37
N THR A 247 26.46 43.53 -23.07
CA THR A 247 27.06 44.79 -22.62
C THR A 247 28.56 44.86 -22.91
N THR A 248 29.30 43.75 -22.88
CA THR A 248 30.71 43.72 -23.31
C THR A 248 30.86 43.92 -24.82
N LEU A 249 30.02 43.26 -25.63
CA LEU A 249 30.03 43.43 -27.09
C LEU A 249 29.63 44.85 -27.50
N SER A 250 28.66 45.44 -26.82
CA SER A 250 28.20 46.81 -27.08
C SER A 250 29.25 47.86 -26.66
N ARG A 251 30.18 47.49 -25.78
CA ARG A 251 31.22 48.37 -25.24
C ARG A 251 32.56 48.23 -25.97
N ASP A 252 32.66 47.31 -26.95
CA ASP A 252 33.81 47.19 -27.84
C ASP A 252 33.48 47.74 -29.25
N PRO A 253 33.52 49.06 -29.47
CA PRO A 253 33.35 49.65 -30.79
C PRO A 253 34.65 49.69 -31.61
N ARG A 254 35.68 48.87 -31.31
CA ARG A 254 36.95 48.91 -32.06
C ARG A 254 37.58 47.52 -32.27
N SER A 255 37.15 46.89 -33.37
CA SER A 255 38.07 46.26 -34.32
C SER A 255 37.70 46.70 -35.73
#